data_AF-G8EHE2-F1
#
_entry.id   AF-G8EHE2-F1
#
_cell.length_a   1.000
_cell.length_b   1.000
_cell.length_c   1.000
_cell.angle_alpha   90.00
_cell.angle_beta   90.00
_cell.angle_gamma   90.00
#
_symmetry.space_group_name_H-M   'P 1'
#
loop_
_entity.id
_entity.type
_entity.pdbx_description
1 polymer ?
#
loop_
_entity_poly.entity_id
_entity_poly.type
_entity_poly.pdbx_seq_one_letter_code
_entity_poly.pdbx_strand_id
1 'polypeptide(L)'
;TLPYTKITTPPIRDFSLWERTGLKNFLKTTKQSFDMGVNAQYKKNKDSYTIPFPLGAIYDILNPNLNNLHGHFEKGRGMTFNFLTKSYNEAKVEFEKYKVEASLNKLPRTLRIPGYYIPGLNIEVSPFTAELPAFGYMIPKEMSTPGFTIPGIGFSVPSYTLVLPFLQFPVLHVPRSLQKLTLPSIKIPRPENHILIPAMGNLTFDFSFKSSVITLNTNAGLYNQSDIVAHFKSSSFSVIDAL
;
A
#
# COMPACT_ATOMS: atom_id res chain seq x y z
N THR A 1 -14.18 10.46 -1.48
CA THR A 1 -15.17 9.38 -1.26
C THR A 1 -14.86 8.72 0.07
N LEU A 2 -15.65 9.01 1.11
CA LEU A 2 -15.49 8.39 2.43
C LEU A 2 -16.04 6.95 2.40
N PRO A 3 -15.30 5.93 2.88
CA PRO A 3 -15.71 4.54 2.78
C PRO A 3 -16.63 4.20 3.95
N TYR A 4 -17.94 4.31 3.76
CA TYR A 4 -18.92 3.80 4.72
C TYR A 4 -19.04 2.27 4.58
N THR A 5 -18.64 1.57 5.64
CA THR A 5 -19.02 0.21 6.07
C THR A 5 -19.26 -0.83 4.97
N LYS A 6 -18.26 -1.68 4.74
CA LYS A 6 -18.37 -2.92 3.96
C LYS A 6 -19.19 -3.96 4.73
N ILE A 7 -20.51 -3.80 4.76
CA ILE A 7 -21.44 -4.77 5.33
C ILE A 7 -21.41 -6.00 4.42
N THR A 8 -20.78 -7.08 4.90
CA THR A 8 -20.73 -8.35 4.18
C THR A 8 -21.87 -9.21 4.70
N THR A 9 -22.98 -9.30 3.97
CA THR A 9 -24.09 -10.18 4.34
C THR A 9 -23.65 -11.63 4.11
N PRO A 10 -23.62 -12.49 5.14
CA PRO A 10 -23.18 -13.86 4.98
C PRO A 10 -24.14 -14.62 4.05
N PRO A 11 -23.64 -15.55 3.22
CA PRO A 11 -24.49 -16.37 2.38
C PRO A 11 -25.35 -17.29 3.26
N ILE A 12 -26.66 -17.18 3.10
CA ILE A 12 -27.61 -18.05 3.80
C ILE A 12 -27.58 -19.41 3.10
N ARG A 13 -27.00 -20.42 3.76
CA ARG A 13 -27.01 -21.83 3.33
C ARG A 13 -27.89 -22.64 4.28
N ASP A 14 -28.64 -23.60 3.74
CA ASP A 14 -29.45 -24.56 4.50
C ASP A 14 -30.50 -23.95 5.46
N PHE A 15 -31.19 -22.90 5.01
CA PHE A 15 -32.25 -22.25 5.81
C PHE A 15 -33.56 -23.05 5.77
N SER A 16 -33.79 -23.87 6.79
CA SER A 16 -35.07 -24.55 6.99
C SER A 16 -36.15 -23.55 7.44
N LEU A 17 -37.10 -23.26 6.55
CA LEU A 17 -38.27 -22.45 6.89
C LEU A 17 -39.06 -23.09 8.04
N TRP A 18 -39.23 -24.42 8.01
CA TRP A 18 -39.96 -25.17 9.03
C TRP A 18 -39.42 -24.94 10.46
N GLU A 19 -38.09 -25.06 10.63
CA GLU A 19 -37.45 -24.93 11.93
C GLU A 19 -37.22 -23.47 12.32
N ARG A 20 -36.96 -22.57 11.34
CA ARG A 20 -36.50 -21.19 11.64
C ARG A 20 -37.57 -20.12 11.58
N THR A 21 -38.71 -20.33 10.94
CA THR A 21 -39.79 -19.33 10.85
C THR A 21 -40.95 -19.60 11.81
N GLY A 22 -40.79 -20.55 12.73
CA GLY A 22 -41.82 -20.93 13.70
C GLY A 22 -43.00 -21.71 13.10
N LEU A 23 -42.95 -22.09 11.82
CA LEU A 23 -43.99 -22.88 11.16
C LEU A 23 -44.28 -24.19 11.89
N LYS A 24 -43.25 -24.85 12.45
CA LYS A 24 -43.38 -26.04 13.30
C LYS A 24 -44.30 -25.86 14.51
N ASN A 25 -44.42 -24.64 15.02
CA ASN A 25 -45.27 -24.33 16.16
C ASN A 25 -46.72 -24.02 15.74
N PHE A 26 -46.91 -23.52 14.51
CA PHE A 26 -48.23 -23.21 13.96
C PHE A 26 -48.90 -24.40 13.28
N LEU A 27 -48.11 -25.32 12.72
CA LEU A 27 -48.56 -26.42 11.87
C LEU A 27 -48.33 -27.75 12.58
N LYS A 28 -49.39 -28.55 12.78
CA LYS A 28 -49.30 -29.89 13.40
C LYS A 28 -48.46 -30.90 12.61
N THR A 29 -48.40 -30.77 11.28
CA THR A 29 -47.62 -31.66 10.39
C THR A 29 -47.10 -30.91 9.16
N THR A 30 -46.07 -31.43 8.51
CA THR A 30 -45.60 -30.98 7.20
C THR A 30 -46.46 -31.51 6.05
N LYS A 31 -47.37 -32.47 6.31
CA LYS A 31 -48.29 -33.08 5.33
C LYS A 31 -49.63 -32.35 5.23
N GLN A 32 -49.64 -31.02 5.29
CA GLN A 32 -50.86 -30.21 5.16
C GLN A 32 -50.62 -29.03 4.23
N SER A 33 -51.66 -28.67 3.48
CA SER A 33 -51.63 -27.52 2.56
C SER A 33 -52.05 -26.26 3.31
N PHE A 34 -51.37 -25.15 3.04
CA PHE A 34 -51.71 -23.83 3.55
C PHE A 34 -51.39 -22.79 2.49
N ASP A 35 -52.17 -21.72 2.47
CA ASP A 35 -51.93 -20.55 1.63
C ASP A 35 -51.17 -19.51 2.46
N MET A 36 -50.07 -19.00 1.91
CA MET A 36 -49.26 -17.97 2.56
C MET A 36 -48.99 -16.85 1.56
N GLY A 37 -49.22 -15.63 2.01
CA GLY A 37 -48.94 -14.39 1.29
C GLY A 37 -48.09 -13.48 2.15
N VAL A 38 -47.02 -12.94 1.56
CA VAL A 38 -46.18 -11.93 2.19
C VAL A 38 -45.96 -10.81 1.20
N ASN A 39 -46.31 -9.59 1.59
CA ASN A 39 -46.04 -8.39 0.83
C ASN A 39 -45.25 -7.42 1.70
N ALA A 40 -44.01 -7.14 1.32
CA ALA A 40 -43.17 -6.17 2.00
C ALA A 40 -42.81 -5.06 1.00
N GLN A 41 -43.21 -3.83 1.30
CA GLN A 41 -42.95 -2.68 0.45
C GLN A 41 -42.21 -1.59 1.23
N TYR A 42 -41.09 -1.13 0.67
CA TYR A 42 -40.36 0.03 1.17
C TYR A 42 -40.43 1.17 0.16
N LYS A 43 -41.07 2.28 0.54
CA LYS A 43 -41.14 3.51 -0.24
C LYS A 43 -40.11 4.50 0.29
N LYS A 44 -38.98 4.62 -0.42
CA LYS A 44 -37.89 5.54 -0.06
C LYS A 44 -38.38 6.99 0.01
N ASN A 45 -37.99 7.71 1.07
CA ASN A 45 -38.22 9.14 1.18
C ASN A 45 -37.16 9.91 0.35
N LYS A 46 -37.61 10.97 -0.35
CA LYS A 46 -36.74 11.89 -1.10
C LYS A 46 -36.22 13.04 -0.24
N ASP A 47 -36.87 13.30 0.90
CA ASP A 47 -36.49 14.34 1.83
C ASP A 47 -35.20 13.97 2.56
N SER A 48 -34.47 15.00 2.99
CA SER A 48 -33.22 14.86 3.73
C SER A 48 -33.18 15.82 4.90
N TYR A 49 -32.61 15.37 6.01
CA TYR A 49 -32.31 16.21 7.16
C TYR A 49 -30.95 16.86 6.99
N THR A 50 -30.92 18.17 7.24
CA THR A 50 -29.71 18.98 7.18
C THR A 50 -29.09 19.06 8.56
N ILE A 51 -27.89 18.48 8.73
CA ILE A 51 -27.11 18.66 9.94
C ILE A 51 -26.08 19.77 9.69
N PRO A 52 -26.11 20.88 10.45
CA PRO A 52 -25.10 21.92 10.32
C PRO A 52 -23.74 21.34 10.73
N PHE A 53 -22.75 21.45 9.84
CA PHE A 53 -21.37 21.07 10.14
C PHE A 53 -20.44 22.12 9.56
N PRO A 54 -19.52 22.71 10.35
CA PRO A 54 -18.71 23.85 9.92
C PRO A 54 -17.55 23.45 8.97
N LEU A 55 -17.85 22.73 7.89
CA LEU A 55 -16.87 22.31 6.87
C LEU A 55 -16.19 23.51 6.21
N GLY A 56 -16.92 24.62 6.02
CA GLY A 56 -16.40 25.85 5.46
C GLY A 56 -15.34 26.52 6.34
N ALA A 57 -15.48 26.47 7.66
CA ALA A 57 -14.45 27.01 8.57
C ALA A 57 -13.15 26.20 8.49
N ILE A 58 -13.26 24.87 8.40
CA ILE A 58 -12.11 23.98 8.18
C ILE A 58 -11.47 24.28 6.82
N TYR A 59 -12.29 24.47 5.78
CA TYR A 59 -11.81 24.86 4.46
C TYR A 59 -11.07 26.20 4.48
N ASP A 60 -11.60 27.22 5.14
CA ASP A 60 -10.98 28.55 5.22
C ASP A 60 -9.61 28.53 5.92
N ILE A 61 -9.39 27.59 6.86
CA ILE A 61 -8.09 27.36 7.49
C ILE A 61 -7.10 26.65 6.55
N LEU A 62 -7.57 25.68 5.76
CA LEU A 62 -6.70 24.84 4.92
C LEU A 62 -6.35 25.49 3.57
N ASN A 63 -7.29 26.18 2.95
CA ASN A 63 -7.13 26.81 1.64
C ASN A 63 -5.91 27.75 1.52
N PRO A 64 -5.64 28.68 2.47
CA PRO A 64 -4.46 29.55 2.37
C PRO A 64 -3.14 28.78 2.45
N ASN A 65 -3.09 27.64 3.14
CA ASN A 65 -1.90 26.80 3.24
C ASN A 65 -1.54 26.12 1.91
N LEU A 66 -2.51 25.88 1.02
CA LEU A 66 -2.26 25.33 -0.32
C LEU A 66 -1.46 26.31 -1.21
N ASN A 67 -1.69 27.61 -1.06
CA ASN A 67 -0.91 28.61 -1.77
C ASN A 67 0.54 28.66 -1.25
N ASN A 68 0.73 28.52 0.07
CA ASN A 68 2.05 28.44 0.68
C ASN A 68 2.81 27.17 0.25
N LEU A 69 2.11 26.05 0.08
CA LEU A 69 2.68 24.78 -0.38
C LEU A 69 3.42 24.92 -1.71
N HIS A 70 2.87 25.70 -2.65
CA HIS A 70 3.53 25.96 -3.93
C HIS A 70 4.87 26.67 -3.72
N GLY A 71 4.91 27.72 -2.90
CA GLY A 71 6.15 28.43 -2.57
C GLY A 71 7.21 27.55 -1.90
N HIS A 72 6.80 26.71 -0.94
CA HIS A 72 7.70 25.76 -0.28
C HIS A 72 8.24 24.70 -1.24
N PHE A 73 7.39 24.20 -2.14
CA PHE A 73 7.79 23.25 -3.17
C PHE A 73 8.83 23.86 -4.12
N GLU A 74 8.58 25.07 -4.62
CA GLU A 74 9.51 25.77 -5.52
C GLU A 74 10.87 26.03 -4.85
N LYS A 75 10.85 26.44 -3.58
CA LYS A 75 12.05 26.64 -2.77
C LYS A 75 12.82 25.32 -2.56
N GLY A 76 12.10 24.26 -2.16
CA GLY A 76 12.68 22.94 -1.93
C GLY A 76 13.30 22.36 -3.20
N ARG A 77 12.61 22.46 -4.34
CA ARG A 77 13.10 22.05 -5.66
C ARG A 77 14.41 22.74 -6.05
N GLY A 78 14.48 24.06 -5.87
CA GLY A 78 15.71 24.82 -6.12
C GLY A 78 16.88 24.36 -5.24
N MET A 79 16.62 24.11 -3.96
CA MET A 79 17.63 23.60 -3.02
C MET A 79 18.13 22.21 -3.42
N THR A 80 17.24 21.27 -3.74
CA THR A 80 17.61 19.92 -4.16
C THR A 80 18.42 19.93 -5.45
N PHE A 81 18.03 20.74 -6.43
CA PHE A 81 18.79 20.88 -7.68
C PHE A 81 20.22 21.39 -7.43
N ASN A 82 20.36 22.43 -6.60
CA ASN A 82 21.65 23.00 -6.24
C ASN A 82 22.52 22.02 -5.46
N PHE A 83 21.94 21.29 -4.51
CA PHE A 83 22.62 20.25 -3.74
C PHE A 83 23.17 19.14 -4.64
N LEU A 84 22.34 18.58 -5.53
CA LEU A 84 22.75 17.53 -6.47
C LEU A 84 23.86 18.01 -7.41
N THR A 85 23.73 19.23 -7.93
CA THR A 85 24.72 19.83 -8.83
C THR A 85 26.06 20.06 -8.12
N LYS A 86 26.03 20.62 -6.91
CA LYS A 86 27.22 20.86 -6.09
C LYS A 86 27.92 19.55 -5.74
N SER A 87 27.18 18.58 -5.20
CA SER A 87 27.71 17.27 -4.81
C SER A 87 28.35 16.54 -5.99
N TYR A 88 27.72 16.54 -7.16
CA TYR A 88 28.28 15.94 -8.36
C TYR A 88 29.58 16.62 -8.82
N ASN A 89 29.61 17.96 -8.84
CA ASN A 89 30.80 18.71 -9.23
C ASN A 89 31.97 18.50 -8.25
N GLU A 90 31.70 18.46 -6.94
CA GLU A 90 32.70 18.16 -5.91
C GLU A 90 33.28 16.75 -6.08
N ALA A 91 32.42 15.73 -6.23
CA ALA A 91 32.86 14.36 -6.45
C ALA A 91 33.67 14.21 -7.75
N LYS A 92 33.29 14.91 -8.82
CA LYS A 92 34.04 14.93 -10.09
C LYS A 92 35.43 15.53 -9.91
N VAL A 93 35.55 16.63 -9.16
CA VAL A 93 36.85 17.28 -8.89
C VAL A 93 37.75 16.37 -8.06
N GLU A 94 37.25 15.73 -7.01
CA GLU A 94 38.04 14.78 -6.21
C GLU A 94 38.47 13.57 -7.04
N PHE A 95 37.56 13.00 -7.85
CA PHE A 95 37.89 11.89 -8.74
C PHE A 95 39.01 12.25 -9.73
N GLU A 96 38.94 13.42 -10.39
CA GLU A 96 40.00 13.86 -11.31
C GLU A 96 41.31 14.15 -10.55
N LYS A 97 41.26 14.69 -9.32
CA LYS A 97 42.46 14.86 -8.48
C LYS A 97 43.16 13.53 -8.25
N TYR A 98 42.45 12.48 -7.81
CA TYR A 98 43.06 11.18 -7.53
C TYR A 98 43.53 10.46 -8.81
N LYS A 99 42.82 10.64 -9.93
CA LYS A 99 43.24 10.14 -11.24
C LYS A 99 44.54 10.79 -11.72
N VAL A 100 44.75 12.09 -11.43
CA VAL A 100 45.97 12.82 -11.76
C VAL A 100 47.08 12.57 -10.72
N GLU A 101 46.78 12.49 -9.42
CA GLU A 101 47.78 12.32 -8.35
C GLU A 101 48.31 10.87 -8.25
N ALA A 102 47.62 9.89 -8.85
CA ALA A 102 48.15 8.56 -9.14
C ALA A 102 49.30 8.55 -10.18
N SER A 103 49.63 9.70 -10.79
CA SER A 103 50.84 9.85 -11.60
C SER A 103 52.10 9.94 -10.71
N LEU A 104 52.67 8.76 -10.49
CA LEU A 104 54.09 8.42 -10.36
C LEU A 104 54.94 8.79 -9.12
N ASN A 105 54.59 9.75 -8.24
CA ASN A 105 55.62 10.28 -7.31
C ASN A 105 55.34 10.32 -5.79
N LYS A 106 54.25 9.74 -5.25
CA LYS A 106 53.96 9.83 -3.79
C LYS A 106 53.65 8.52 -3.04
N LEU A 107 53.66 7.35 -3.67
CA LEU A 107 53.38 6.09 -2.97
C LEU A 107 54.67 5.51 -2.32
N PRO A 108 54.61 5.01 -1.07
CA PRO A 108 55.74 4.35 -0.43
C PRO A 108 56.14 3.12 -1.24
N ARG A 109 57.37 3.13 -1.77
CA ARG A 109 57.90 2.11 -2.70
C ARG A 109 58.36 0.82 -1.99
N THR A 110 58.28 0.79 -0.66
CA THR A 110 58.78 -0.32 0.17
C THR A 110 57.66 -0.87 1.05
N LEU A 111 57.40 -2.18 0.94
CA LEU A 111 56.47 -2.91 1.79
C LEU A 111 57.29 -3.80 2.74
N ARG A 112 57.17 -3.57 4.05
CA ARG A 112 57.75 -4.47 5.06
C ARG A 112 56.75 -5.59 5.34
N ILE A 113 57.11 -6.80 4.96
CA ILE A 113 56.30 -7.98 5.22
C ILE A 113 56.80 -8.56 6.56
N PRO A 114 55.94 -8.65 7.59
CA PRO A 114 56.31 -9.25 8.86
C PRO A 114 56.56 -10.75 8.66
N GLY A 115 57.46 -11.32 9.46
CA GLY A 115 57.76 -12.74 9.39
C GLY A 115 56.53 -13.58 9.76
N TYR A 116 56.32 -14.68 9.05
CA TYR A 116 55.19 -15.57 9.26
C TYR A 116 55.59 -17.03 9.10
N TYR A 117 54.83 -17.91 9.75
CA TYR A 117 55.06 -19.34 9.76
C TYR A 117 54.03 -20.04 8.87
N ILE A 118 54.48 -20.94 7.99
CA ILE A 118 53.61 -21.68 7.06
C ILE A 118 53.26 -23.05 7.67
N PRO A 119 52.02 -23.26 8.16
CA PRO A 119 51.64 -24.53 8.76
C PRO A 119 51.59 -25.65 7.72
N GLY A 120 52.12 -26.82 8.06
CA GLY A 120 52.19 -28.01 7.20
C GLY A 120 53.57 -28.27 6.60
N LEU A 121 54.40 -27.23 6.45
CA LEU A 121 55.77 -27.34 5.93
C LEU A 121 56.87 -27.03 6.96
N ASN A 122 56.52 -26.55 8.17
CA ASN A 122 57.48 -26.23 9.24
C ASN A 122 58.54 -25.19 8.85
N ILE A 123 58.19 -24.24 7.97
CA ILE A 123 59.09 -23.17 7.52
C ILE A 123 58.71 -21.86 8.21
N GLU A 124 59.67 -21.27 8.90
CA GLU A 124 59.57 -19.93 9.47
C GLU A 124 60.23 -18.91 8.53
N VAL A 125 59.44 -17.95 8.04
CA VAL A 125 59.92 -16.92 7.12
C VAL A 125 60.22 -15.66 7.92
N SER A 126 61.48 -15.21 7.92
CA SER A 126 61.88 -13.97 8.61
C SER A 126 61.32 -12.72 7.95
N PRO A 127 61.09 -11.61 8.70
CA PRO A 127 60.60 -10.36 8.14
C PRO A 127 61.55 -9.83 7.06
N PHE A 128 61.01 -9.41 5.93
CA PHE A 128 61.81 -8.84 4.84
C PHE A 128 61.13 -7.61 4.24
N THR A 129 61.94 -6.77 3.61
CA THR A 129 61.46 -5.55 2.94
C THR A 129 61.48 -5.82 1.45
N ALA A 130 60.30 -5.78 0.82
CA ALA A 130 60.16 -5.93 -0.62
C ALA A 130 59.95 -4.55 -1.25
N GLU A 131 60.70 -4.25 -2.30
CA GLU A 131 60.42 -3.10 -3.15
C GLU A 131 59.24 -3.46 -4.06
N LEU A 132 58.18 -2.66 -4.01
CA LEU A 132 57.05 -2.83 -4.92
C LEU A 132 57.54 -2.48 -6.34
N PRO A 133 57.25 -3.32 -7.36
CA PRO A 133 57.64 -3.03 -8.73
C PRO A 133 57.07 -1.68 -9.17
N ALA A 134 57.78 -0.96 -10.04
CA ALA A 134 57.52 0.43 -10.45
C ALA A 134 56.22 0.66 -11.24
N PHE A 135 55.22 -0.21 -11.09
CA PHE A 135 53.89 0.03 -11.60
C PHE A 135 53.24 1.10 -10.72
N GLY A 136 52.96 2.27 -11.31
CA GLY A 136 51.96 3.17 -10.73
C GLY A 136 50.64 2.41 -10.56
N TYR A 137 49.73 2.92 -9.73
CA TYR A 137 48.33 2.44 -9.68
C TYR A 137 47.60 2.80 -10.98
N MET A 138 48.09 2.32 -12.12
CA MET A 138 47.25 2.02 -13.26
C MET A 138 46.71 0.64 -12.96
N ILE A 139 45.41 0.53 -12.70
CA ILE A 139 44.75 -0.77 -12.72
C ILE A 139 45.13 -1.40 -14.07
N PRO A 140 45.93 -2.47 -14.09
CA PRO A 140 46.38 -3.02 -15.34
C PRO A 140 45.14 -3.46 -16.10
N LYS A 141 45.00 -2.99 -17.35
CA LYS A 141 43.88 -3.35 -18.23
C LYS A 141 43.71 -4.88 -18.29
N GLU A 142 44.83 -5.58 -18.19
CA GLU A 142 44.94 -7.02 -18.28
C GLU A 142 46.00 -7.49 -17.27
N MET A 143 45.62 -8.36 -16.35
CA MET A 143 46.53 -9.03 -15.42
C MET A 143 46.68 -10.47 -15.87
N SER A 144 47.87 -10.85 -16.33
CA SER A 144 48.19 -12.24 -16.68
C SER A 144 49.02 -12.85 -15.57
N THR A 145 48.52 -13.91 -14.94
CA THR A 145 49.32 -14.70 -14.01
C THR A 145 50.02 -15.81 -14.80
N PRO A 146 51.36 -15.92 -14.77
CA PRO A 146 52.07 -16.99 -15.44
C PRO A 146 51.68 -18.34 -14.82
N GLY A 147 51.63 -19.39 -15.66
CA GLY A 147 51.33 -20.73 -15.18
C GLY A 147 52.43 -21.22 -14.23
N PHE A 148 52.05 -21.86 -13.13
CA PHE A 148 52.99 -22.37 -12.14
C PHE A 148 52.62 -23.79 -11.72
N THR A 149 53.64 -24.56 -11.33
CA THR A 149 53.49 -25.95 -10.92
C THR A 149 53.68 -26.04 -9.42
N ILE A 150 52.76 -26.68 -8.71
CA ILE A 150 52.85 -26.82 -7.24
C ILE A 150 53.93 -27.88 -6.92
N PRO A 151 55.03 -27.50 -6.24
CA PRO A 151 56.10 -28.45 -5.89
C PRO A 151 55.54 -29.57 -5.00
N GLY A 152 55.86 -30.82 -5.32
CA GLY A 152 55.47 -32.01 -4.55
C GLY A 152 54.21 -32.75 -5.03
N ILE A 153 53.34 -32.12 -5.83
CA ILE A 153 52.06 -32.72 -6.29
C ILE A 153 51.98 -32.81 -7.83
N GLY A 154 52.85 -32.13 -8.56
CA GLY A 154 52.95 -32.23 -10.03
C GLY A 154 51.79 -31.58 -10.80
N PHE A 155 50.85 -30.94 -10.11
CA PHE A 155 49.71 -30.25 -10.69
C PHE A 155 50.13 -28.90 -11.26
N SER A 156 49.87 -28.66 -12.55
CA SER A 156 50.21 -27.42 -13.26
C SER A 156 48.97 -26.54 -13.41
N VAL A 157 49.04 -25.31 -12.88
CA VAL A 157 48.00 -24.30 -13.04
C VAL A 157 48.30 -23.50 -14.31
N PRO A 158 47.40 -23.47 -15.31
CA PRO A 158 47.62 -22.73 -16.54
C PRO A 158 47.57 -21.22 -16.33
N SER A 159 48.24 -20.46 -17.20
CA SER A 159 48.16 -19.00 -17.18
C SER A 159 46.75 -18.53 -17.52
N TYR A 160 46.20 -17.60 -16.73
CA TYR A 160 44.93 -16.94 -17.01
C TYR A 160 45.11 -15.42 -17.05
N THR A 161 44.30 -14.76 -17.88
CA THR A 161 44.31 -13.31 -18.06
C THR A 161 43.00 -12.73 -17.54
N LEU A 162 43.08 -11.91 -16.50
CA LEU A 162 41.97 -11.14 -15.95
C LEU A 162 41.95 -9.76 -16.59
N VAL A 163 40.91 -9.47 -17.39
CA VAL A 163 40.67 -8.14 -17.95
C VAL A 163 39.83 -7.33 -16.96
N LEU A 164 40.41 -6.28 -16.38
CA LEU A 164 39.71 -5.40 -15.45
C LEU A 164 39.13 -4.21 -16.21
N PRO A 165 37.80 -3.96 -16.18
CA PRO A 165 37.21 -2.79 -16.82
C PRO A 165 37.66 -1.52 -16.10
N PHE A 166 38.11 -0.51 -16.85
CA PHE A 166 38.49 0.79 -16.28
C PHE A 166 37.27 1.47 -15.65
N LEU A 167 37.40 1.90 -14.39
CA LEU A 167 36.39 2.71 -13.70
C LEU A 167 36.41 4.14 -14.26
N GLN A 168 35.55 4.42 -15.23
CA GLN A 168 35.32 5.77 -15.73
C GLN A 168 34.23 6.44 -14.89
N PHE A 169 34.46 7.68 -14.44
CA PHE A 169 33.42 8.43 -13.72
C PHE A 169 32.24 8.64 -14.68
N PRO A 170 31.03 8.13 -14.36
CA PRO A 170 29.91 8.27 -15.26
C PRO A 170 29.54 9.74 -15.38
N VAL A 171 29.36 10.21 -16.61
CA VAL A 171 28.90 11.58 -16.87
C VAL A 171 27.43 11.68 -16.47
N LEU A 172 27.16 12.01 -15.22
CA LEU A 172 25.81 12.25 -14.72
C LEU A 172 25.38 13.66 -15.15
N HIS A 173 24.55 13.72 -16.18
CA HIS A 173 23.88 14.96 -16.54
C HIS A 173 22.73 15.17 -15.55
N VAL A 174 22.88 16.09 -14.59
CA VAL A 174 21.75 16.50 -13.72
C VAL A 174 20.66 17.02 -14.63
N PRO A 175 19.51 16.32 -14.75
CA PRO A 175 18.55 16.64 -15.78
C PRO A 175 17.91 17.99 -15.47
N ARG A 176 18.08 18.96 -16.38
CA ARG A 176 17.50 20.31 -16.26
C ARG A 176 15.97 20.29 -16.17
N SER A 177 15.32 19.17 -16.50
CA SER A 177 13.89 18.95 -16.30
C SER A 177 13.47 19.05 -14.83
N LEU A 178 14.36 18.80 -13.87
CA LEU A 178 14.09 18.99 -12.44
C LEU A 178 13.77 20.45 -12.11
N GLN A 179 14.36 21.42 -12.83
CA GLN A 179 14.03 22.85 -12.68
C GLN A 179 12.71 23.24 -13.36
N LYS A 180 12.14 22.36 -14.18
CA LYS A 180 10.85 22.56 -14.85
C LYS A 180 9.69 21.89 -14.11
N LEU A 181 9.98 21.09 -13.09
CA LEU A 181 8.98 20.37 -12.31
C LEU A 181 8.15 21.36 -11.50
N THR A 182 6.90 21.59 -11.84
CA THR A 182 6.00 22.47 -11.09
C THR A 182 4.97 21.64 -10.34
N LEU A 183 4.61 22.06 -9.12
CA LEU A 183 3.49 21.44 -8.40
C LEU A 183 2.17 21.76 -9.15
N PRO A 184 1.32 20.77 -9.45
CA PRO A 184 0.02 21.02 -10.07
C PRO A 184 -0.86 21.87 -9.14
N SER A 185 -1.70 22.73 -9.73
CA SER A 185 -2.67 23.55 -8.97
C SER A 185 -3.76 22.65 -8.39
N ILE A 186 -3.73 22.43 -7.08
CA ILE A 186 -4.77 21.70 -6.35
C ILE A 186 -5.85 22.71 -5.95
N LYS A 187 -7.00 22.66 -6.61
CA LYS A 187 -8.19 23.43 -6.23
C LYS A 187 -9.13 22.51 -5.45
N ILE A 188 -9.29 22.78 -4.17
CA ILE A 188 -10.32 22.12 -3.35
C ILE A 188 -11.57 23.00 -3.46
N PRO A 189 -12.73 22.49 -3.91
CA PRO A 189 -13.97 23.26 -3.89
C PRO A 189 -14.41 23.49 -2.44
N ARG A 190 -14.98 24.67 -2.16
CA ARG A 190 -15.52 24.97 -0.83
C ARG A 190 -16.69 24.03 -0.54
N PRO A 191 -16.64 23.20 0.52
CA PRO A 191 -17.75 22.33 0.88
C PRO A 191 -18.91 23.15 1.43
N GLU A 192 -20.12 22.61 1.29
CA GLU A 192 -21.30 23.16 1.96
C GLU A 192 -21.19 22.97 3.48
N ASN A 193 -21.72 23.92 4.26
CA ASN A 193 -21.67 23.88 5.73
C ASN A 193 -22.72 22.93 6.35
N HIS A 194 -23.09 21.89 5.63
CA HIS A 194 -24.07 20.95 6.10
C HIS A 194 -23.88 19.56 5.48
N ILE A 195 -24.36 18.56 6.21
CA ILE A 195 -24.41 17.17 5.77
C ILE A 195 -25.87 16.81 5.59
N LEU A 196 -26.21 16.25 4.43
CA LEU A 196 -27.55 15.77 4.12
C LEU A 196 -27.66 14.30 4.53
N ILE A 197 -28.54 13.99 5.47
CA ILE A 197 -28.90 12.61 5.84
C ILE A 197 -30.28 12.30 5.25
N PRO A 198 -30.42 11.27 4.39
CA PRO A 198 -31.71 10.94 3.81
C PRO A 198 -32.70 10.52 4.91
N ALA A 199 -33.93 11.02 4.83
CA ALA A 199 -34.98 10.61 5.74
C ALA A 199 -35.37 9.15 5.49
N MET A 200 -35.82 8.45 6.54
CA MET A 200 -36.32 7.07 6.41
C MET A 200 -37.57 7.04 5.51
N GLY A 201 -37.73 6.00 4.71
CA GLY A 201 -38.93 5.77 3.91
C GLY A 201 -40.09 5.17 4.70
N ASN A 202 -41.22 4.96 4.02
CA ASN A 202 -42.33 4.20 4.58
C ASN A 202 -42.09 2.71 4.37
N LEU A 203 -42.27 1.91 5.41
CA LEU A 203 -42.23 0.45 5.36
C LEU A 203 -43.62 -0.10 5.61
N THR A 204 -44.10 -0.95 4.71
CA THR A 204 -45.38 -1.65 4.87
C THR A 204 -45.16 -3.14 4.74
N PHE A 205 -45.83 -3.91 5.58
CA PHE A 205 -45.71 -5.35 5.66
C PHE A 205 -47.11 -5.95 5.84
N ASP A 206 -47.56 -6.70 4.84
CA ASP A 206 -48.77 -7.50 4.89
C ASP A 206 -48.39 -8.98 4.91
N PHE A 207 -48.98 -9.70 5.85
CA PHE A 207 -48.84 -11.13 6.00
C PHE A 207 -50.23 -11.76 6.08
N SER A 208 -50.47 -12.74 5.23
CA SER A 208 -51.67 -13.56 5.25
C SER A 208 -51.27 -15.02 5.32
N PHE A 209 -51.89 -15.75 6.23
CA PHE A 209 -51.68 -17.18 6.40
C PHE A 209 -53.01 -17.86 6.59
N LYS A 210 -53.31 -18.84 5.75
CA LYS A 210 -54.56 -19.57 5.79
C LYS A 210 -54.26 -21.06 5.77
N SER A 211 -54.62 -21.73 6.85
CA SER A 211 -54.58 -23.19 6.97
C SER A 211 -56.00 -23.74 7.09
N SER A 212 -56.13 -25.05 7.19
CA SER A 212 -57.41 -25.73 7.41
C SER A 212 -58.09 -25.34 8.73
N VAL A 213 -57.31 -24.99 9.76
CA VAL A 213 -57.82 -24.72 11.11
C VAL A 213 -57.76 -23.24 11.45
N ILE A 214 -56.68 -22.56 11.04
CA ILE A 214 -56.36 -21.18 11.45
C ILE A 214 -56.15 -20.28 10.23
N THR A 215 -56.76 -19.10 10.27
CA THR A 215 -56.47 -17.97 9.38
C THR A 215 -55.88 -16.82 10.19
N LEU A 216 -54.74 -16.30 9.78
CA LEU A 216 -54.03 -15.19 10.40
C LEU A 216 -53.73 -14.13 9.35
N ASN A 217 -54.19 -12.91 9.60
CA ASN A 217 -53.86 -11.74 8.78
C ASN A 217 -53.23 -10.67 9.66
N THR A 218 -52.06 -10.19 9.26
CA THR A 218 -51.29 -9.16 9.96
C THR A 218 -50.87 -8.09 8.96
N ASN A 219 -51.16 -6.83 9.28
CA ASN A 219 -50.71 -5.65 8.56
C ASN A 219 -49.89 -4.80 9.54
N ALA A 220 -48.68 -4.44 9.13
CA ALA A 220 -47.81 -3.54 9.87
C ALA A 220 -47.33 -2.44 8.92
N GLY A 221 -47.29 -1.20 9.41
CA GLY A 221 -46.82 -0.05 8.65
C GLY A 221 -46.01 0.89 9.53
N LEU A 222 -44.88 1.34 9.03
CA LEU A 222 -44.05 2.38 9.63
C LEU A 222 -43.96 3.52 8.63
N TYR A 223 -44.52 4.67 8.98
CA TYR A 223 -44.60 5.82 8.09
C TYR A 223 -43.74 6.95 8.64
N ASN A 224 -42.89 7.51 7.79
CA ASN A 224 -42.05 8.64 8.12
C ASN A 224 -42.54 9.87 7.36
N GLN A 225 -43.46 10.62 7.97
CA GLN A 225 -43.98 11.89 7.47
C GLN A 225 -43.42 13.05 8.34
N SER A 226 -44.25 13.71 9.14
CA SER A 226 -43.81 14.73 10.12
C SER A 226 -43.23 14.10 11.39
N ASP A 227 -43.87 13.01 11.84
CA ASP A 227 -43.44 12.13 12.92
C ASP A 227 -43.34 10.69 12.41
N ILE A 228 -42.66 9.83 13.17
CA ILE A 228 -42.61 8.39 12.90
C ILE A 228 -43.86 7.74 13.50
N VAL A 229 -44.73 7.23 12.64
CA VAL A 229 -46.00 6.58 13.06
C VAL A 229 -45.96 5.09 12.73
N ALA A 230 -46.26 4.26 13.73
CA ALA A 230 -46.36 2.81 13.58
C ALA A 230 -47.83 2.36 13.65
N HIS A 231 -48.28 1.63 12.62
CA HIS A 231 -49.57 0.94 12.57
C HIS A 231 -49.34 -0.56 12.65
N PHE A 232 -50.10 -1.24 13.51
CA PHE A 232 -50.10 -2.69 13.59
C PHE A 232 -51.53 -3.19 13.77
N LYS A 233 -51.97 -4.05 12.87
CA LYS A 233 -53.28 -4.71 12.89
C LYS A 233 -53.07 -6.20 12.68
N SER A 234 -53.57 -7.02 13.60
CA SER A 234 -53.54 -8.47 13.46
C SER A 234 -54.92 -9.03 13.77
N SER A 235 -55.30 -10.08 13.04
CA SER A 235 -56.56 -10.80 13.21
C SER A 235 -56.30 -12.29 13.01
N SER A 236 -56.88 -13.10 13.89
CA SER A 236 -56.79 -14.55 13.84
C SER A 236 -58.19 -15.14 13.94
N PHE A 237 -58.45 -16.17 13.16
CA PHE A 237 -59.69 -16.92 13.16
C PHE A 237 -59.36 -18.41 13.19
N SER A 238 -60.02 -19.17 14.06
CA SER A 238 -59.83 -20.61 14.17
C SER A 238 -61.17 -21.32 14.24
N VAL A 239 -61.31 -22.43 13.52
CA VAL A 239 -62.49 -23.31 13.57
C VAL A 239 -62.06 -24.69 14.05
N ILE A 240 -62.63 -25.11 15.18
CA ILE A 240 -62.41 -26.45 15.73
C ILE A 240 -63.80 -27.04 15.96
N ASP A 241 -64.17 -28.05 15.17
CA ASP A 241 -65.35 -28.85 15.46
C ASP A 241 -65.00 -29.81 16.61
N ALA A 242 -65.75 -29.71 17.71
CA ALA A 242 -65.67 -30.65 18.81
C ALA A 242 -66.55 -31.86 18.47
N LEU A 243 -65.90 -33.01 18.20
CA LEU A 243 -66.55 -34.34 18.12
C LEU A 243 -66.62 -34.96 19.52
#